data_AF-A0A168H0N3-F1
#
_entry.id   AF-A0A168H0N3-F1
#
_cell.length_a   1.000
_cell.length_b   1.000
_cell.length_c   1.000
_cell.angle_alpha   90.00
_cell.angle_beta   90.00
_cell.angle_gamma   90.00
#
_symmetry.space_group_name_H-M   'P 1'
#
loop_
_entity.id
_entity.type
_entity.pdbx_description
1 polymer ?
#
loop_
_entity_poly.entity_id
_entity_poly.type
_entity_poly.pdbx_seq_one_letter_code
_entity_poly.pdbx_strand_id
1 'polypeptide(L)'
;MYSAFVIFIFYIKARTWPDNKGETLVTEHFWYNLLNGGELHPRTGQLFDWKHFNASRTGGILLWTLIDLSFAAWQVQLHGTVTSTMVGAVLFRAIVVADYFWYEHWFFETLNGSHERFSFYSIYGFAVMMPLLWTLQTQYLAQHPVELSWPMIAAAYVVFALGFILNHNVNGQKALSRGKAGNVTIWGKPARAPTSLPGSHSGFRHGCAPLLAGRGQV
;
A
#
# COMPACT_ATOMS: atom_id res chain seq x y z
N MET A 1 -14.47 -11.12 -11.99
CA MET A 1 -14.71 -10.52 -13.33
C MET A 1 -13.98 -9.19 -13.50
N TYR A 2 -14.09 -8.24 -12.56
CA TYR A 2 -13.37 -6.95 -12.59
C TYR A 2 -11.87 -7.07 -12.89
N SER A 3 -11.11 -7.81 -12.09
CA SER A 3 -9.65 -7.91 -12.24
C SER A 3 -9.24 -8.41 -13.62
N ALA A 4 -9.90 -9.44 -14.14
CA ALA A 4 -9.61 -9.99 -15.47
C ALA A 4 -9.82 -8.95 -16.58
N PHE A 5 -10.89 -8.14 -16.48
CA PHE A 5 -11.17 -7.08 -17.44
C PHE A 5 -10.12 -5.97 -17.39
N VAL A 6 -9.76 -5.51 -16.19
CA VAL A 6 -8.71 -4.49 -15.99
C VAL A 6 -7.37 -5.00 -16.52
N ILE A 7 -6.97 -6.23 -16.18
CA ILE A 7 -5.74 -6.83 -16.69
C ILE A 7 -5.74 -6.87 -18.21
N PHE A 8 -6.83 -7.31 -18.84
CA PHE A 8 -6.93 -7.39 -20.30
C PHE A 8 -6.79 -6.02 -20.96
N ILE A 9 -7.48 -4.99 -20.43
CA ILE A 9 -7.40 -3.62 -20.95
C ILE A 9 -5.97 -3.10 -20.88
N PHE A 10 -5.32 -3.17 -19.72
CA PHE A 10 -3.98 -2.62 -19.55
C PHE A 10 -2.89 -3.45 -20.23
N TYR A 11 -3.13 -4.74 -20.44
CA TYR A 11 -2.29 -5.59 -21.27
C TYR A 11 -2.29 -5.14 -22.74
N ILE A 12 -3.45 -4.78 -23.29
CA ILE A 12 -3.56 -4.24 -24.65
C ILE A 12 -3.00 -2.81 -24.71
N LYS A 13 -3.40 -1.96 -23.77
CA LYS A 13 -3.00 -0.54 -23.72
C LYS A 13 -1.49 -0.37 -23.75
N ALA A 14 -0.77 -1.15 -22.93
CA ALA A 14 0.69 -1.10 -22.87
C ALA A 14 1.39 -1.40 -24.22
N ARG A 15 0.70 -2.07 -25.16
CA ARG A 15 1.22 -2.40 -26.49
C ARG A 15 0.81 -1.41 -27.56
N THR A 16 -0.41 -0.87 -27.47
CA THR A 16 -0.95 0.02 -28.49
C THR A 16 -0.58 1.47 -28.23
N TRP A 17 -0.88 1.96 -27.02
CA TRP A 17 -0.75 3.37 -26.64
C TRP A 17 -0.26 3.51 -25.19
N PRO A 18 1.04 3.23 -24.94
CA PRO A 18 1.64 3.46 -23.63
C PRO A 18 1.78 4.96 -23.35
N ASP A 19 1.51 5.38 -22.10
CA ASP A 19 1.60 6.79 -21.70
C ASP A 19 3.06 7.27 -21.62
N ASN A 20 3.95 6.40 -21.14
CA ASN A 20 5.37 6.69 -21.01
C ASN A 20 6.23 5.52 -21.50
N LYS A 21 6.84 5.70 -22.68
CA LYS A 21 7.71 4.67 -23.28
C LYS A 21 8.94 4.34 -22.44
N GLY A 22 9.47 5.27 -21.66
CA GLY A 22 10.63 5.04 -20.79
C GLY A 22 10.32 4.17 -19.57
N GLU A 23 9.05 4.13 -19.16
CA GLU A 23 8.56 3.35 -18.01
C GLU A 23 7.77 2.10 -18.46
N THR A 24 7.72 1.85 -19.76
CA THR A 24 7.03 0.70 -20.35
C THR A 24 8.04 -0.38 -20.73
N LEU A 25 7.82 -1.61 -20.25
CA LEU A 25 8.58 -2.78 -20.66
C LEU A 25 7.62 -3.84 -21.18
N VAL A 26 7.70 -4.11 -22.47
CA VAL A 26 7.00 -5.24 -23.10
C VAL A 26 8.04 -6.18 -23.69
N THR A 27 7.96 -7.45 -23.33
CA THR A 27 8.83 -8.52 -23.84
C THR A 27 8.08 -9.40 -24.84
N GLU A 28 8.75 -10.37 -25.48
CA GLU A 28 8.09 -11.38 -26.32
C GLU A 28 7.39 -12.49 -25.50
N HIS A 29 7.63 -12.55 -24.18
CA HIS A 29 7.14 -13.62 -23.33
C HIS A 29 5.75 -13.29 -22.79
N PHE A 30 4.73 -14.02 -23.24
CA PHE A 30 3.33 -13.83 -22.84
C PHE A 30 3.15 -13.80 -21.31
N TRP A 31 3.59 -14.85 -20.61
CA TRP A 31 3.40 -15.00 -19.16
C TRP A 31 4.12 -13.91 -18.36
N TYR A 32 5.32 -13.53 -18.78
CA TYR A 32 6.05 -12.46 -18.13
C TYR A 32 5.27 -11.16 -18.18
N ASN A 33 4.77 -10.78 -19.36
CA ASN A 33 4.03 -9.54 -19.55
C ASN A 33 2.65 -9.55 -18.88
N LEU A 34 2.00 -10.72 -18.80
CA LEU A 34 0.72 -10.84 -18.10
C LEU A 34 0.92 -10.63 -16.59
N LEU A 35 1.93 -11.29 -16.02
CA LEU A 35 2.19 -11.31 -14.60
C LEU A 35 2.84 -10.03 -14.09
N ASN A 36 3.82 -9.51 -14.83
CA ASN A 36 4.57 -8.31 -14.45
C ASN A 36 4.03 -7.03 -15.10
N GLY A 37 3.13 -7.10 -16.08
CA GLY A 37 2.56 -5.91 -16.72
C GLY A 37 3.53 -5.19 -17.66
N GLY A 38 3.00 -4.21 -18.38
CA GLY A 38 3.76 -3.44 -19.37
C GLY A 38 4.16 -2.04 -18.87
N GLU A 39 3.19 -1.26 -18.40
CA GLU A 39 3.41 0.12 -17.94
C GLU A 39 3.61 0.20 -16.43
N LEU A 40 4.52 1.06 -15.97
CA LEU A 40 4.71 1.31 -14.53
C LEU A 40 3.47 1.99 -13.92
N HIS A 41 2.99 3.07 -14.55
CA HIS A 41 1.85 3.86 -14.13
C HIS A 41 0.96 4.19 -15.33
N PRO A 42 0.02 3.30 -15.70
CA PRO A 42 -0.91 3.63 -16.76
C PRO A 42 -1.91 4.69 -16.27
N ARG A 43 -2.10 5.73 -17.07
CA ARG A 43 -2.90 6.91 -16.76
C ARG A 43 -4.08 7.08 -17.71
N THR A 44 -5.07 7.86 -17.26
CA THR A 44 -6.09 8.43 -18.14
C THR A 44 -6.01 9.94 -18.01
N GLY A 45 -5.50 10.60 -19.05
CA GLY A 45 -5.13 12.01 -18.99
C GLY A 45 -3.93 12.25 -18.05
N GLN A 46 -3.81 13.48 -17.54
CA GLN A 46 -2.65 13.87 -16.72
C GLN A 46 -2.82 13.57 -15.23
N LEU A 47 -4.07 13.46 -14.75
CA LEU A 47 -4.38 13.46 -13.33
C LEU A 47 -4.71 12.07 -12.76
N PHE A 48 -5.14 11.12 -13.60
CA PHE A 48 -5.65 9.85 -13.12
C PHE A 48 -4.64 8.72 -13.32
N ASP A 49 -4.17 8.14 -12.22
CA ASP A 49 -3.26 6.99 -12.19
C ASP A 49 -4.02 5.73 -11.77
N TRP A 50 -4.11 4.77 -12.69
CA TRP A 50 -4.87 3.54 -12.46
C TRP A 50 -4.27 2.63 -11.40
N LYS A 51 -2.95 2.65 -11.26
CA LYS A 51 -2.26 1.84 -10.27
C LYS A 51 -2.53 2.37 -8.87
N HIS A 52 -2.43 3.69 -8.70
CA HIS A 52 -2.80 4.34 -7.43
C HIS A 52 -4.28 4.14 -7.09
N PHE A 53 -5.16 4.35 -8.08
CA PHE A 53 -6.59 4.18 -7.90
C PHE A 53 -6.98 2.75 -7.52
N ASN A 54 -6.42 1.74 -8.20
CA ASN A 54 -6.72 0.34 -7.91
C ASN A 54 -6.10 -0.15 -6.60
N ALA A 55 -5.05 0.49 -6.09
CA ALA A 55 -4.46 0.14 -4.80
C ALA A 55 -5.25 0.71 -3.61
N SER A 56 -5.83 1.90 -3.77
CA SER A 56 -6.43 2.66 -2.68
C SER A 56 -7.96 2.62 -2.67
N ARG A 57 -8.60 2.58 -3.85
CA ARG A 57 -10.07 2.73 -4.00
C ARG A 57 -10.74 1.41 -4.38
N THR A 58 -10.84 1.08 -5.67
CA THR A 58 -11.72 0.03 -6.21
C THR A 58 -11.30 -1.39 -5.88
N GLY A 59 -10.01 -1.61 -5.69
CA GLY A 59 -9.44 -2.75 -4.97
C GLY A 59 -8.64 -2.20 -3.80
N GLY A 60 -8.39 -2.92 -2.74
CA GLY A 60 -7.53 -2.41 -1.68
C GLY A 60 -8.31 -1.60 -0.64
N ILE A 61 -7.74 -0.48 -0.21
CA ILE A 61 -7.92 -0.04 1.19
C ILE A 61 -9.34 0.49 1.48
N LEU A 62 -10.02 1.12 0.53
CA LEU A 62 -11.40 1.56 0.77
C LEU A 62 -12.39 0.39 0.79
N LEU A 63 -12.22 -0.57 -0.14
CA LEU A 63 -13.12 -1.70 -0.28
C LEU A 63 -13.09 -2.62 0.95
N TRP A 64 -11.91 -2.88 1.51
CA TRP A 64 -11.83 -3.77 2.69
C TRP A 64 -12.56 -3.21 3.91
N THR A 65 -12.76 -1.89 4.00
CA THR A 65 -13.39 -1.22 5.15
C THR A 65 -14.90 -1.38 5.03
N LEU A 66 -15.42 -1.23 3.81
CA LEU A 66 -16.82 -1.52 3.52
C LEU A 66 -17.16 -2.99 3.79
N ILE A 67 -16.25 -3.91 3.46
CA ILE A 67 -16.41 -5.33 3.76
C ILE A 67 -16.45 -5.57 5.28
N ASP A 68 -15.55 -4.98 6.06
CA ASP A 68 -15.58 -5.09 7.52
C ASP A 68 -16.89 -4.58 8.13
N LEU A 69 -17.37 -3.42 7.67
CA LEU A 69 -18.64 -2.85 8.13
C LEU A 69 -19.82 -3.75 7.74
N SER A 70 -19.76 -4.38 6.56
CA SER A 70 -20.76 -5.34 6.11
C SER A 70 -20.78 -6.59 7.00
N PHE A 71 -19.62 -7.10 7.41
CA PHE A 71 -19.52 -8.23 8.35
C PHE A 71 -19.98 -7.86 9.76
N ALA A 72 -19.70 -6.66 10.24
CA ALA A 72 -20.24 -6.16 11.50
C ALA A 72 -21.77 -6.04 11.46
N ALA A 73 -22.34 -5.52 10.37
CA ALA A 73 -23.79 -5.46 10.17
C ALA A 73 -24.41 -6.88 10.07
N TRP A 74 -23.72 -7.81 9.41
CA TRP A 74 -24.16 -9.20 9.34
C TRP A 74 -24.15 -9.89 10.72
N GLN A 75 -23.18 -9.56 11.59
CA GLN A 75 -23.18 -10.04 12.98
C GLN A 75 -24.44 -9.58 13.73
N VAL A 76 -24.87 -8.33 13.56
CA VAL A 76 -26.15 -7.84 14.13
C VAL A 76 -27.33 -8.63 13.60
N GLN A 77 -27.36 -8.91 12.30
CA GLN A 77 -28.45 -9.65 11.68
C GLN A 77 -28.55 -11.09 12.20
N LEU A 78 -27.42 -11.74 12.48
CA LEU A 78 -27.38 -13.13 12.96
C LEU A 78 -27.61 -13.25 14.47
N HIS A 79 -26.99 -12.38 15.27
CA HIS A 79 -26.90 -12.54 16.73
C HIS A 79 -27.60 -11.43 17.51
N GLY A 80 -28.15 -10.41 16.83
CA GLY A 80 -28.86 -9.28 17.44
C GLY A 80 -27.94 -8.21 18.06
N THR A 81 -26.64 -8.45 18.15
CA THR A 81 -25.65 -7.53 18.75
C THR A 81 -24.32 -7.56 18.00
N VAL A 82 -23.49 -6.53 18.21
CA VAL A 82 -22.09 -6.51 17.76
C VAL A 82 -21.20 -6.78 18.97
N THR A 83 -20.26 -7.72 18.85
CA THR A 83 -19.33 -8.01 19.95
C THR A 83 -18.31 -6.88 20.12
N SER A 84 -17.86 -6.65 21.35
CA SER A 84 -16.79 -5.68 21.67
C SER A 84 -15.51 -5.95 20.86
N THR A 85 -15.20 -7.22 20.59
CA THR A 85 -14.08 -7.64 19.75
C THR A 85 -14.25 -7.26 18.28
N MET A 86 -15.47 -7.38 17.72
CA MET A 86 -15.76 -6.92 16.36
C MET A 86 -15.58 -5.40 16.24
N VAL A 87 -16.09 -4.64 17.21
CA VAL A 87 -15.91 -3.18 17.24
C VAL A 87 -14.43 -2.81 17.25
N GLY A 88 -13.62 -3.48 18.08
CA GLY A 88 -12.17 -3.27 18.12
C GLY A 88 -11.47 -3.57 16.80
N ALA A 89 -11.82 -4.69 16.14
CA ALA A 89 -11.25 -5.07 14.86
C ALA A 89 -11.55 -4.04 13.75
N VAL A 90 -12.81 -3.60 13.66
CA VAL A 90 -13.25 -2.58 12.70
C VAL A 90 -12.56 -1.24 13.00
N LEU A 91 -12.46 -0.85 14.28
CA LEU A 91 -11.81 0.40 14.69
C LEU A 91 -10.33 0.41 14.33
N PHE A 92 -9.59 -0.66 14.61
CA PHE A 92 -8.18 -0.76 14.24
C PHE A 92 -7.99 -0.66 12.72
N ARG A 93 -8.84 -1.32 11.93
CA ARG A 93 -8.80 -1.19 10.47
C ARG A 93 -9.07 0.25 10.04
N ALA A 94 -10.07 0.90 10.62
CA ALA A 94 -10.45 2.28 10.29
C ALA A 94 -9.31 3.27 10.57
N ILE A 95 -8.59 3.10 11.70
CA ILE A 95 -7.42 3.93 12.02
C ILE A 95 -6.33 3.76 10.96
N VAL A 96 -6.00 2.53 10.58
CA VAL A 96 -4.98 2.25 9.55
C VAL A 96 -5.39 2.82 8.19
N VAL A 97 -6.67 2.76 7.84
CA VAL A 97 -7.20 3.32 6.59
C VAL A 97 -7.13 4.85 6.59
N ALA A 98 -7.53 5.49 7.68
CA ALA A 98 -7.46 6.94 7.83
C ALA A 98 -6.01 7.42 7.74
N ASP A 99 -5.09 6.70 8.39
CA ASP A 99 -3.66 6.98 8.35
C ASP A 99 -3.09 6.89 6.93
N TYR A 100 -3.45 5.84 6.19
CA TYR A 100 -3.06 5.70 4.79
C TYR A 100 -3.52 6.88 3.94
N PHE A 101 -4.77 7.34 4.09
CA PHE A 101 -5.27 8.49 3.34
C PHE A 101 -4.63 9.81 3.77
N TRP A 102 -4.23 9.94 5.04
CA TRP A 102 -3.49 11.10 5.50
C TRP A 102 -2.10 11.20 4.85
N TYR A 103 -1.43 10.05 4.68
CA TYR A 103 -0.11 9.94 4.07
C TYR A 103 -0.14 9.34 2.65
N GLU A 104 -1.21 9.61 1.88
CA GLU A 104 -1.45 8.96 0.59
C GLU A 104 -0.29 9.13 -0.41
N HIS A 105 0.44 10.25 -0.34
CA HIS A 105 1.61 10.51 -1.16
C HIS A 105 2.78 9.53 -0.95
N TRP A 106 2.88 8.90 0.23
CA TRP A 106 3.93 7.93 0.54
C TRP A 106 3.79 6.65 -0.27
N PHE A 107 2.61 6.39 -0.82
CA PHE A 107 2.38 5.25 -1.71
C PHE A 107 3.41 5.21 -2.85
N PHE A 108 3.74 6.36 -3.45
CA PHE A 108 4.69 6.44 -4.55
C PHE A 108 6.15 6.17 -4.16
N GLU A 109 6.47 6.19 -2.86
CA GLU A 109 7.79 5.81 -2.32
C GLU A 109 7.90 4.33 -1.95
N THR A 110 6.78 3.60 -1.98
CA THR A 110 6.78 2.16 -1.71
C THR A 110 7.34 1.39 -2.90
N LEU A 111 7.82 0.16 -2.65
CA LEU A 111 8.26 -0.75 -3.72
C LEU A 111 7.20 -0.89 -4.82
N ASN A 112 5.95 -1.12 -4.39
CA ASN A 112 4.81 -1.27 -5.28
C ASN A 112 4.63 0.00 -6.09
N GLY A 113 4.68 1.18 -5.45
CA GLY A 113 4.58 2.48 -6.10
C GLY A 113 5.71 2.75 -7.11
N SER A 114 6.97 2.68 -6.70
CA SER A 114 8.09 3.15 -7.53
C SER A 114 8.60 2.14 -8.57
N HIS A 115 8.42 0.83 -8.33
CA HIS A 115 9.15 -0.19 -9.10
C HIS A 115 8.27 -1.26 -9.74
N GLU A 116 7.15 -1.62 -9.13
CA GLU A 116 6.27 -2.66 -9.68
C GLU A 116 5.34 -2.12 -10.76
N ARG A 117 5.29 -2.77 -11.92
CA ARG A 117 4.42 -2.37 -13.01
C ARG A 117 2.97 -2.80 -12.78
N PHE A 118 2.05 -2.09 -13.42
CA PHE A 118 0.62 -2.38 -13.30
C PHE A 118 0.25 -3.65 -14.08
N SER A 119 -0.20 -4.67 -13.36
CA SER A 119 -0.11 -6.06 -13.82
C SER A 119 -1.09 -6.99 -13.10
N PHE A 120 -1.12 -8.27 -13.47
CA PHE A 120 -1.89 -9.27 -12.73
C PHE A 120 -1.59 -9.24 -11.23
N TYR A 121 -0.32 -9.20 -10.82
CA TYR A 121 0.02 -9.25 -9.39
C TYR A 121 -0.52 -8.05 -8.62
N SER A 122 -0.37 -6.84 -9.15
CA SER A 122 -0.88 -5.65 -8.47
C SER A 122 -2.41 -5.59 -8.55
N ILE A 123 -3.01 -5.84 -9.71
CA ILE A 123 -4.47 -5.77 -9.89
C ILE A 123 -5.18 -6.81 -9.02
N TYR A 124 -4.77 -8.07 -9.11
CA TYR A 124 -5.37 -9.17 -8.36
C TYR A 124 -5.05 -9.08 -6.86
N GLY A 125 -3.81 -8.70 -6.53
CA GLY A 125 -3.36 -8.48 -5.17
C GLY A 125 -4.25 -7.47 -4.43
N PHE A 126 -4.41 -6.28 -5.00
CA PHE A 126 -5.24 -5.24 -4.39
C PHE A 126 -6.74 -5.53 -4.52
N ALA A 127 -7.25 -6.00 -5.66
CA ALA A 127 -8.70 -6.12 -5.86
C ALA A 127 -9.32 -7.37 -5.24
N VAL A 128 -8.57 -8.45 -5.03
CA VAL A 128 -9.11 -9.73 -4.59
C VAL A 128 -8.45 -10.21 -3.32
N MET A 129 -7.13 -10.41 -3.35
CA MET A 129 -6.41 -10.98 -2.20
C MET A 129 -6.49 -10.06 -0.98
N MET A 130 -6.33 -8.75 -1.17
CA MET A 130 -6.37 -7.80 -0.06
C MET A 130 -7.70 -7.77 0.67
N PRO A 131 -8.82 -7.49 -0.01
CA PRO A 131 -10.13 -7.47 0.62
C PRO A 131 -10.52 -8.83 1.22
N LEU A 132 -10.11 -9.95 0.62
CA LEU A 132 -10.42 -11.28 1.13
C LEU A 132 -9.62 -11.65 2.39
N LEU A 133 -8.30 -11.48 2.37
CA LEU A 133 -7.42 -11.96 3.43
C LEU A 133 -7.36 -10.99 4.62
N TRP A 134 -7.35 -9.68 4.37
CA TRP A 134 -7.26 -8.70 5.45
C TRP A 134 -8.56 -8.59 6.24
N THR A 135 -9.70 -9.02 5.69
CA THR A 135 -11.01 -9.02 6.38
C THR A 135 -11.32 -10.35 7.07
N LEU A 136 -10.39 -11.31 7.12
CA LEU A 136 -10.63 -12.62 7.73
C LEU A 136 -11.07 -12.53 9.20
N GLN A 137 -10.60 -11.54 9.95
CA GLN A 137 -10.96 -11.36 11.36
C GLN A 137 -12.44 -11.01 11.51
N THR A 138 -12.95 -10.08 10.70
CA THR A 138 -14.36 -9.67 10.73
C THR A 138 -15.25 -10.75 10.12
N GLN A 139 -14.80 -11.45 9.07
CA GLN A 139 -15.46 -12.64 8.53
C GLN A 139 -15.65 -13.72 9.59
N TYR A 140 -14.59 -14.04 10.35
CA TYR A 140 -14.61 -15.02 11.41
C TYR A 140 -15.54 -14.60 12.55
N LEU A 141 -15.39 -13.36 13.04
CA LEU A 141 -16.17 -12.85 14.16
C LEU A 141 -17.67 -12.74 13.85
N ALA A 142 -18.04 -12.51 12.57
CA ALA A 142 -19.44 -12.45 12.19
C ALA A 142 -20.15 -13.81 12.35
N GLN A 143 -19.45 -14.91 12.07
CA GLN A 143 -19.98 -16.27 12.26
C GLN A 143 -19.80 -16.78 13.70
N HIS A 144 -18.71 -16.37 14.35
CA HIS A 144 -18.35 -16.78 15.69
C HIS A 144 -18.23 -15.55 16.59
N PRO A 145 -19.33 -15.11 17.24
CA PRO A 145 -19.32 -13.94 18.11
C PRO A 145 -18.52 -14.25 19.37
N VAL A 146 -17.22 -13.98 19.31
CA VAL A 146 -16.30 -14.09 20.45
C VAL A 146 -16.28 -12.75 21.17
N GLU A 147 -16.52 -12.77 22.48
CA GLU A 147 -16.24 -11.65 23.37
C GLU A 147 -14.95 -11.91 24.15
N LEU A 148 -13.96 -11.05 23.92
CA LEU A 148 -12.75 -11.06 24.72
C LEU A 148 -13.01 -10.44 26.09
N SER A 149 -12.33 -10.96 27.12
CA SER A 149 -12.36 -10.35 28.45
C SER A 149 -11.78 -8.93 28.40
N TRP A 150 -12.25 -8.06 29.29
CA TRP A 150 -11.78 -6.68 29.38
C TRP A 150 -10.24 -6.53 29.40
N PRO A 151 -9.48 -7.35 30.16
CA PRO A 151 -8.02 -7.28 30.14
C PRO A 151 -7.41 -7.63 28.78
N MET A 152 -7.96 -8.61 28.06
CA MET A 152 -7.46 -9.00 26.74
C MET A 152 -7.71 -7.92 25.69
N ILE A 153 -8.90 -7.29 25.73
CA ILE A 153 -9.20 -6.15 24.86
C ILE A 153 -8.24 -5.01 25.18
N ALA A 154 -8.10 -4.62 26.44
CA ALA A 154 -7.18 -3.55 26.83
C ALA A 154 -5.74 -3.82 26.36
N ALA A 155 -5.26 -5.06 26.51
CA ALA A 155 -3.95 -5.47 26.02
C ALA A 155 -3.82 -5.31 24.49
N ALA A 156 -4.84 -5.72 23.72
CA ALA A 156 -4.84 -5.58 22.27
C ALA A 156 -4.75 -4.10 21.83
N TYR A 157 -5.48 -3.20 22.50
CA TYR A 157 -5.43 -1.76 22.24
C TYR A 157 -4.05 -1.16 22.56
N VAL A 158 -3.44 -1.57 23.68
CA VAL A 158 -2.09 -1.12 24.05
C VAL A 158 -1.06 -1.58 23.01
N VAL A 159 -1.10 -2.85 22.61
CA VAL A 159 -0.18 -3.39 21.58
C VAL A 159 -0.37 -2.66 20.25
N PHE A 160 -1.62 -2.42 19.84
CA PHE A 160 -1.92 -1.65 18.63
C PHE A 160 -1.36 -0.22 18.72
N ALA A 161 -1.61 0.50 19.82
CA ALA A 161 -1.14 1.86 20.01
C ALA A 161 0.39 1.95 20.00
N LEU A 162 1.08 1.03 20.69
CA LEU A 162 2.55 0.97 20.69
C LEU A 162 3.09 0.71 19.28
N GLY A 163 2.53 -0.27 18.57
CA GLY A 163 2.92 -0.57 17.19
C GLY A 163 2.71 0.62 16.25
N PHE A 164 1.55 1.29 16.38
CA PHE A 164 1.20 2.47 15.58
C PHE A 164 2.16 3.64 15.84
N ILE A 165 2.44 3.97 17.11
CA ILE A 165 3.37 5.04 17.49
C ILE A 165 4.79 4.73 17.04
N LEU A 166 5.26 3.49 17.23
CA LEU A 166 6.59 3.08 16.78
C LEU A 166 6.74 3.19 15.26
N ASN A 167 5.73 2.74 14.51
CA ASN A 167 5.72 2.86 13.05
C ASN A 167 5.83 4.33 12.62
N HIS A 168 5.01 5.21 13.21
CA HIS A 168 5.05 6.65 12.94
C HIS A 168 6.40 7.29 13.28
N ASN A 169 6.95 6.97 14.45
CA ASN A 169 8.23 7.53 14.89
C ASN A 169 9.37 7.10 13.97
N VAL A 170 9.41 5.83 13.56
CA VAL A 170 10.45 5.31 12.65
C VAL A 170 10.30 5.92 11.26
N ASN A 171 9.08 6.00 10.73
CA ASN A 171 8.84 6.61 9.42
C ASN A 171 9.15 8.11 9.42
N GLY A 172 8.79 8.84 10.47
CA GLY A 172 9.15 10.25 10.65
C GLY A 172 10.66 10.45 10.71
N GLN A 173 11.39 9.64 11.47
CA GLN A 173 12.86 9.70 11.52
C GLN A 173 13.50 9.38 10.17
N LYS A 174 12.97 8.39 9.43
CA LYS A 174 13.43 8.03 8.09
C LYS A 174 13.23 9.18 7.10
N ALA A 175 12.07 9.82 7.09
CA ALA A 175 11.79 10.98 6.24
C ALA A 175 12.69 12.17 6.59
N LEU A 176 12.85 12.49 7.88
CA LEU A 176 13.74 13.56 8.33
C LEU A 176 15.20 13.33 7.93
N SER A 177 15.69 12.10 8.09
CA SER A 177 17.05 11.70 7.71
C SER A 177 17.28 11.89 6.21
N ARG A 178 16.32 11.46 5.37
CA ARG A 178 16.38 11.63 3.91
C ARG A 178 16.33 13.10 3.49
N GLY A 179 15.43 13.89 4.08
CA GLY A 179 15.24 15.31 3.74
C GLY A 179 16.44 16.19 4.09
N LYS A 180 17.23 15.82 5.11
CA LYS A 180 18.44 16.56 5.53
C LYS A 180 19.75 15.85 5.18
N ALA A 181 19.73 14.91 4.23
CA ALA A 181 20.91 14.16 3.78
C ALA A 181 21.76 13.56 4.92
N GLY A 182 21.10 13.06 5.98
CA GLY A 182 21.78 12.48 7.15
C GLY A 182 22.29 13.48 8.18
N ASN A 183 22.18 14.79 7.97
CA ASN A 183 22.55 15.81 8.97
C ASN A 183 21.43 16.07 9.99
N VAL A 184 21.00 15.00 10.68
CA VAL A 184 19.94 15.02 11.70
C VAL A 184 20.45 14.35 12.96
N THR A 185 20.11 14.90 14.12
CA THR A 185 20.31 14.23 15.41
C THR A 185 19.12 13.29 15.67
N ILE A 186 19.36 11.99 15.72
CA ILE A 186 18.37 10.97 16.10
C ILE A 186 18.75 10.46 17.48
N TRP A 187 17.84 10.61 18.44
CA TRP A 187 18.00 10.11 19.82
C TRP A 187 19.28 10.63 20.49
N GLY A 188 19.54 11.94 20.34
CA GLY A 188 20.70 12.61 20.94
C GLY A 188 22.05 12.32 20.27
N LYS A 189 22.08 11.54 19.18
CA LYS A 189 23.30 11.23 18.42
C LYS A 189 23.18 11.68 16.96
N PRO A 190 24.27 12.11 16.30
CA PRO A 190 24.23 12.39 14.87
C PRO A 190 23.86 11.12 14.10
N ALA A 191 22.94 11.25 13.13
CA ALA A 191 22.49 10.13 12.33
C ALA A 191 23.66 9.57 11.50
N ARG A 192 23.87 8.26 11.59
CA ARG A 192 24.83 7.54 10.75
C ARG A 192 24.07 6.99 9.55
N ALA A 193 23.93 7.79 8.50
CA ALA A 193 23.51 7.27 7.21
C ALA A 193 24.74 6.66 6.50
N PRO A 194 24.65 5.43 5.97
CA PRO A 194 25.71 4.95 5.10
C PRO A 194 25.75 5.83 3.85
N THR A 195 26.79 6.64 3.74
CA THR A 195 27.08 7.41 2.53
C THR A 195 27.35 6.41 1.42
N SER A 196 26.51 6.36 0.38
CA SER A 196 26.86 5.61 -0.82
C SER A 196 28.13 6.23 -1.40
N LEU A 197 29.24 5.51 -1.35
CA LEU A 197 30.52 5.97 -1.90
C LEU A 197 30.35 6.30 -3.39
N PRO A 198 30.80 7.47 -3.85
CA PRO A 198 30.89 7.73 -5.28
C PRO A 198 32.05 6.89 -5.83
N GLY A 199 31.71 5.81 -6.54
CA GLY A 199 32.63 5.08 -7.40
C GLY A 199 33.26 3.84 -6.75
N SER A 200 32.69 2.68 -7.08
CA SER A 200 33.43 1.42 -7.29
C SER A 200 32.42 0.36 -7.72
N HIS A 201 32.28 0.16 -9.02
CA HIS A 201 32.27 -1.13 -9.72
C HIS A 201 31.95 -0.88 -11.19
N SER A 202 32.90 -1.29 -12.04
CA SER A 202 32.95 -1.14 -13.48
C SER A 202 31.64 -1.48 -14.22
N GLY A 203 31.11 -0.54 -15.00
CA GLY A 203 30.49 -0.83 -16.28
C GLY A 203 28.96 -0.82 -16.42
N PHE A 204 28.18 -0.96 -15.34
CA PHE A 204 26.70 -0.87 -15.44
C PHE A 204 26.14 0.07 -14.36
N ARG A 205 25.82 1.29 -14.78
CA ARG A 205 25.18 2.31 -13.95
C ARG A 205 23.72 1.93 -13.71
N HIS A 206 23.39 1.41 -12.54
CA HIS A 206 22.07 1.58 -11.95
C HIS A 206 22.23 2.58 -10.81
N GLY A 207 22.07 3.86 -11.15
CA GLY A 207 22.10 4.94 -10.18
C GLY A 207 20.85 4.85 -9.30
N CYS A 208 21.01 4.40 -8.06
CA CYS A 208 20.09 4.77 -6.99
C CYS A 208 20.41 6.20 -6.56
N ALA A 209 20.05 7.16 -7.42
CA ALA A 209 19.78 8.51 -6.96
C ALA A 209 18.41 8.48 -6.24
N PRO A 210 18.26 9.04 -5.03
CA PRO A 210 16.93 9.39 -4.57
C PRO A 210 16.39 10.48 -5.52
N LEU A 211 15.40 10.12 -6.33
CA LEU A 211 14.75 10.93 -7.36
C LEU A 211 13.92 12.10 -6.77
N LEU A 212 14.50 12.93 -5.90
CA LEU A 212 13.85 14.13 -5.34
C LEU A 212 14.79 15.34 -5.14
N ALA A 213 15.83 15.47 -5.97
CA ALA A 213 16.60 16.71 -6.08
C ALA A 213 16.58 17.20 -7.53
N GLY A 214 15.47 17.82 -7.95
CA GLY A 214 15.36 18.33 -9.31
C GLY A 214 13.99 18.84 -9.75
N ARG A 215 13.22 19.50 -8.87
CA ARG A 215 12.14 20.40 -9.31
C ARG A 215 12.01 21.54 -8.31
N GLY A 216 12.47 22.72 -8.71
CA GLY A 216 12.29 23.93 -7.94
C GLY A 216 13.30 25.04 -8.21
N GLN A 217 13.50 25.45 -9.46
CA GLN A 217 13.81 26.84 -9.81
C GLN A 217 13.18 27.14 -11.18
N VAL A 218 12.27 28.12 -11.16
CA VAL A 218 11.64 28.94 -12.22
C VAL A 218 11.61 28.37 -13.65
#